data_AF-A0A0F9DZL5-F1
#
_entry.id   AF-A0A0F9DZL5-F1
#
_cell.length_a   1.000
_cell.length_b   1.000
_cell.length_c   1.000
_cell.angle_alpha   90.00
_cell.angle_beta   90.00
_cell.angle_gamma   90.00
#
_symmetry.space_group_name_H-M   'P 1'
#
loop_
_entity.id
_entity.type
_entity.pdbx_description
1 polymer ?
#
loop_
_entity_poly.entity_id
_entity_poly.type
_entity_poly.pdbx_seq_one_letter_code
_entity_poly.pdbx_strand_id
1 'polypeptide(L)'
;MYLILAVIVTVILIEAITGILCKSELFKPIRGFLFESNNKTLKFIHNILDCSYCTSVWVSLFCTVMLALDIMNLLPQILALFFIGVVLHRVSNVLHFIIDRIDSNYVNLDKE
;
A
#
# COMPACT_ATOMS: atom_id res chain seq x y z
N MET A 1 -17.81 9.81 22.96
CA MET A 1 -17.95 8.34 22.86
C MET A 1 -17.17 7.77 21.66
N TYR A 2 -17.38 8.28 20.44
CA TYR A 2 -16.68 7.84 19.23
C TYR A 2 -15.14 7.90 19.35
N LEU A 3 -14.58 8.99 19.89
CA LEU A 3 -13.13 9.16 20.04
C LEU A 3 -12.48 8.11 20.95
N ILE A 4 -13.11 7.81 22.09
CA ILE A 4 -12.58 6.81 23.04
C ILE A 4 -12.57 5.42 22.40
N LEU A 5 -13.66 5.07 21.70
CA LEU A 5 -13.74 3.83 20.95
C LEU A 5 -12.66 3.75 19.86
N ALA A 6 -12.46 4.84 19.10
CA ALA A 6 -11.44 4.92 18.07
C ALA A 6 -10.03 4.72 18.63
N VAL A 7 -9.71 5.31 19.78
CA VAL A 7 -8.41 5.10 20.46
C VAL A 7 -8.24 3.65 20.90
N ILE A 8 -9.26 3.04 21.52
CA ILE A 8 -9.19 1.63 21.94
C ILE A 8 -8.97 0.69 20.75
N VAL A 9 -9.75 0.88 19.67
CA VAL A 9 -9.61 0.10 18.43
C VAL A 9 -8.22 0.31 17.81
N THR A 10 -7.69 1.53 17.85
CA THR A 10 -6.35 1.85 17.35
C THR A 10 -5.27 1.11 18.13
N VAL A 11 -5.36 1.05 19.46
CA VAL A 11 -4.41 0.28 20.30
C VAL A 11 -4.46 -1.20 19.95
N ILE A 12 -5.66 -1.78 19.83
CA ILE A 12 -5.84 -3.19 19.43
C ILE A 12 -5.24 -3.44 18.04
N LEU A 13 -5.46 -2.52 17.10
CA LEU A 13 -4.93 -2.60 15.75
C LEU A 13 -3.39 -2.55 15.72
N ILE A 14 -2.78 -1.68 16.52
CA ILE A 14 -1.31 -1.58 16.64
C ILE A 14 -0.72 -2.90 17.12
N GLU A 15 -1.29 -3.49 18.16
CA GLU A 15 -0.84 -4.79 18.71
C GLU A 15 -1.02 -5.91 17.68
N ALA A 16 -2.17 -5.95 17.00
CA ALA A 16 -2.44 -6.95 15.95
C ALA A 16 -1.44 -6.84 14.80
N ILE A 17 -1.21 -5.64 14.25
CA ILE A 17 -0.27 -5.41 13.15
C ILE A 17 1.16 -5.74 13.58
N THR A 18 1.58 -5.29 14.77
CA THR A 18 2.92 -5.59 15.31
C THR A 18 3.11 -7.09 15.47
N GLY A 19 2.11 -7.79 16.02
CA GLY A 19 2.11 -9.24 16.17
C GLY A 19 2.24 -9.96 14.82
N ILE A 20 1.48 -9.53 13.82
CA ILE A 20 1.55 -10.10 12.47
C ILE A 20 2.94 -9.85 11.86
N LEU A 21 3.45 -8.62 11.90
CA LEU A 21 4.73 -8.29 11.27
C LEU A 21 5.89 -9.05 11.92
N CYS A 22 5.93 -9.12 13.25
CA CYS A 22 7.06 -9.69 13.98
C CYS A 22 6.95 -11.20 14.21
N LYS A 23 5.75 -11.75 14.42
CA LYS A 23 5.54 -13.16 14.80
C LYS A 23 4.93 -14.03 13.71
N SER A 24 4.33 -13.45 12.66
CA SER A 24 3.71 -14.25 11.61
C SER A 24 4.76 -14.93 10.74
N GLU A 25 4.53 -16.20 10.43
CA GLU A 25 5.31 -16.93 9.45
C GLU A 25 5.14 -16.37 8.02
N LEU A 26 4.06 -15.62 7.76
CA LEU A 26 3.81 -14.98 6.46
C LEU A 26 4.91 -13.99 6.07
N PHE A 27 5.54 -13.35 7.05
CA PHE A 27 6.60 -12.36 6.81
C PHE A 27 8.01 -12.95 6.88
N LYS A 28 8.17 -14.25 7.18
CA LYS A 28 9.47 -14.95 7.12
C LYS A 28 10.15 -14.86 5.75
N PRO A 29 9.49 -15.12 4.60
CA PRO A 29 10.14 -15.03 3.29
C PRO A 29 10.58 -13.60 2.94
N ILE A 30 9.78 -12.60 3.32
CA ILE A 30 10.11 -11.18 3.11
C ILE A 30 11.32 -10.79 3.96
N ARG A 31 11.38 -11.24 5.22
CA ARG A 31 12.56 -11.03 6.09
C ARG A 31 13.80 -11.75 5.57
N GLY A 32 13.66 -12.96 5.04
CA GLY A 32 14.76 -13.67 4.37
C GLY A 32 15.30 -12.91 3.16
N PHE A 33 14.41 -12.37 2.32
CA PHE A 33 14.80 -11.54 1.18
C PHE A 33 15.52 -10.24 1.60
N LEU A 34 15.06 -9.62 2.69
CA LEU A 34 15.73 -8.46 3.29
C LEU A 34 17.12 -8.80 3.85
N PHE A 35 17.29 -10.01 4.39
CA PHE A 35 18.54 -10.49 4.98
C PHE A 35 19.64 -10.70 3.93
N GLU A 36 19.29 -11.21 2.75
CA GLU A 36 20.24 -11.44 1.64
C GLU A 36 20.68 -10.14 0.95
N SER A 37 20.02 -9.01 1.25
CA SER A 37 20.36 -7.73 0.64
C SER A 37 21.59 -7.08 1.30
N ASN A 38 22.56 -6.69 0.46
CA ASN A 38 23.73 -5.93 0.91
C ASN A 38 23.47 -4.42 1.03
N ASN A 39 22.25 -3.96 0.79
CA ASN A 39 21.89 -2.54 0.85
C ASN A 39 21.69 -2.07 2.30
N LYS A 40 22.35 -0.97 2.70
CA LYS A 40 22.25 -0.37 4.04
C LYS A 40 20.80 -0.03 4.43
N THR A 41 20.00 0.45 3.48
CA THR A 41 18.60 0.83 3.72
C THR A 41 17.73 -0.40 3.99
N LEU A 42 17.97 -1.50 3.28
CA LEU A 42 17.26 -2.76 3.48
C LEU A 42 17.64 -3.42 4.80
N LYS A 43 18.91 -3.33 5.23
CA LYS A 43 19.34 -3.75 6.57
C LYS A 43 18.69 -2.92 7.69
N PHE A 44 18.49 -1.62 7.48
CA PHE A 44 17.76 -0.79 8.45
C PHE A 44 16.29 -1.22 8.58
N ILE A 45 15.61 -1.43 7.46
CA ILE A 45 14.21 -1.93 7.44
C ILE A 45 14.12 -3.31 8.11
N HIS A 46 15.08 -4.19 7.84
CA HIS A 46 15.19 -5.49 8.49
C HIS A 46 15.26 -5.36 10.01
N ASN A 47 16.19 -4.54 10.53
CA ASN A 47 16.35 -4.35 11.97
C ASN A 47 15.10 -3.78 12.64
N ILE A 48 14.35 -2.92 11.94
CA ILE A 48 13.06 -2.43 12.42
C ILE A 48 12.06 -3.59 12.55
N LEU A 49 11.93 -4.42 11.52
CA LEU A 49 10.94 -5.50 11.45
C LEU A 49 11.23 -6.68 12.39
N ASP A 50 12.51 -6.92 12.70
CA ASP A 50 12.92 -7.98 13.63
C ASP A 50 12.76 -7.59 15.10
N CYS A 51 12.78 -6.29 15.42
CA CYS A 51 12.54 -5.82 16.77
C CYS A 51 11.06 -5.45 16.95
N SER A 52 10.34 -6.21 17.78
CA SER A 52 8.92 -5.97 18.05
C SER A 52 8.64 -4.58 18.65
N TYR A 53 9.55 -4.06 19.45
CA TYR A 53 9.44 -2.70 20.02
C TYR A 53 9.67 -1.62 18.97
N CYS A 54 10.63 -1.81 18.05
CA CYS A 54 10.83 -0.85 16.96
C CYS A 54 9.63 -0.87 16.02
N THR A 55 9.17 -2.07 15.63
CA THR A 55 7.98 -2.24 14.80
C THR A 55 6.76 -1.60 15.44
N SER A 56 6.51 -1.79 16.74
CA SER A 56 5.34 -1.21 17.42
C SER A 56 5.35 0.32 17.42
N VAL A 57 6.51 0.97 17.55
CA VAL A 57 6.63 2.43 17.46
C VAL A 57 6.24 2.93 16.06
N TRP A 58 6.76 2.29 15.00
CA TRP A 58 6.44 2.69 13.62
C TRP A 58 5.00 2.39 13.23
N VAL A 59 4.47 1.23 13.67
CA VAL A 59 3.07 0.86 13.48
C VAL A 59 2.16 1.82 14.25
N SER A 60 2.50 2.19 15.48
CA SER A 60 1.77 3.17 16.28
C SER A 60 1.74 4.55 15.62
N LEU A 61 2.91 5.01 15.13
CA LEU A 61 3.00 6.26 14.38
C LEU A 61 2.11 6.21 13.13
N PHE A 62 2.20 5.13 12.36
CA PHE A 62 1.38 4.93 11.16
C PHE A 62 -0.13 4.95 11.48
N CYS A 63 -0.57 4.16 12.47
CA CYS A 63 -1.97 4.11 12.88
C CYS A 63 -2.46 5.48 13.40
N THR A 64 -1.62 6.21 14.13
CA THR A 64 -1.94 7.56 14.62
C THR A 64 -2.09 8.56 13.47
N VAL A 65 -1.20 8.51 12.48
CA VAL A 65 -1.30 9.35 11.27
C VAL A 65 -2.56 9.01 10.48
N MET A 66 -2.87 7.73 10.29
CA MET A 66 -4.11 7.32 9.62
C MET A 66 -5.36 7.82 10.35
N LEU A 67 -5.40 7.69 11.68
CA LEU A 67 -6.50 8.21 12.49
C LEU A 67 -6.62 9.75 12.39
N ALA A 68 -5.49 10.47 12.40
CA ALA A 68 -5.48 11.92 12.23
C ALA A 68 -5.99 12.34 10.84
N LEU A 69 -5.58 11.65 9.78
CA LEU A 69 -6.06 11.90 8.41
C LEU A 69 -7.55 11.60 8.26
N ASP A 70 -8.06 10.58 8.95
CA ASP A 70 -9.48 10.25 9.00
C ASP A 70 -10.29 11.34 9.72
N ILE A 71 -9.83 11.77 10.90
CA ILE A 71 -10.46 12.87 11.66
C ILE A 71 -10.50 14.17 10.84
N MET A 72 -9.46 14.44 10.05
CA MET A 72 -9.39 15.61 9.15
C MET A 72 -10.20 15.43 7.85
N ASN A 73 -10.91 14.30 7.65
CA ASN A 73 -11.59 13.94 6.40
C ASN A 73 -10.69 13.94 5.15
N LEU A 74 -9.36 13.82 5.33
CA LEU A 74 -8.39 13.86 4.24
C LEU A 74 -8.12 12.45 3.69
N LEU A 75 -8.18 11.43 4.55
CA LEU A 75 -8.00 10.02 4.17
C LEU A 75 -8.95 9.56 3.03
N PRO A 76 -10.29 9.77 3.11
CA PRO A 76 -11.18 9.37 2.04
C PRO A 76 -10.92 10.13 0.72
N GLN A 77 -10.48 11.38 0.80
CA GLN A 77 -10.15 12.18 -0.39
C GLN A 77 -8.89 11.65 -1.10
N ILE A 78 -7.84 11.31 -0.34
CA ILE A 78 -6.61 10.72 -0.88
C ILE A 78 -6.93 9.37 -1.56
N LEU A 79 -7.70 8.51 -0.89
CA LEU A 79 -8.11 7.21 -1.45
C LEU A 79 -8.94 7.40 -2.73
N ALA A 80 -9.89 8.33 -2.74
CA ALA A 80 -10.68 8.64 -3.93
C ALA A 80 -9.79 9.07 -5.11
N LEU A 81 -8.81 9.95 -4.87
CA LEU A 81 -7.87 10.40 -5.90
C LEU A 81 -7.04 9.23 -6.45
N PHE A 82 -6.56 8.34 -5.58
CA PHE A 82 -5.84 7.14 -5.98
C PHE A 82 -6.69 6.25 -6.89
N PHE A 83 -7.94 5.95 -6.49
CA PHE A 83 -8.84 5.13 -7.30
C PHE A 83 -9.20 5.79 -8.63
N ILE A 84 -9.42 7.11 -8.67
CA ILE A 84 -9.61 7.86 -9.91
C ILE A 84 -8.39 7.67 -10.83
N GLY A 85 -7.17 7.78 -10.29
CA GLY A 85 -5.95 7.53 -11.05
C GLY A 85 -5.88 6.11 -11.65
N VAL A 86 -6.24 5.09 -10.86
CA VAL A 86 -6.31 3.69 -11.34
C VAL A 86 -7.35 3.55 -12.46
N VAL A 87 -8.53 4.15 -12.32
CA VAL A 87 -9.58 4.12 -13.35
C VAL A 87 -9.11 4.82 -14.61
N LEU A 88 -8.51 6.01 -14.51
CA LEU A 88 -7.97 6.75 -15.66
C LEU A 88 -6.90 5.94 -16.39
N HIS A 89 -5.99 5.29 -15.66
CA HIS A 89 -5.00 4.41 -16.27
C HIS A 89 -5.66 3.25 -17.04
N ARG A 90 -6.69 2.62 -16.48
CA ARG A 90 -7.44 1.54 -17.16
C ARG A 90 -8.16 2.04 -18.40
N VAL A 91 -8.80 3.20 -18.33
CA VAL A 91 -9.47 3.83 -19.49
C VAL A 91 -8.45 4.16 -20.58
N SER A 92 -7.27 4.67 -20.22
CA SER A 92 -6.17 4.92 -21.16
C SER A 92 -5.77 3.64 -21.91
N ASN A 93 -5.64 2.52 -21.20
CA ASN A 93 -5.31 1.23 -21.83
C ASN A 93 -6.41 0.76 -22.81
N VAL A 94 -7.68 0.99 -22.48
CA VAL A 94 -8.80 0.69 -23.39
C VAL A 94 -8.78 1.59 -24.62
N LEU A 95 -8.50 2.88 -24.45
CA LEU A 95 -8.38 3.81 -25.58
C LEU A 95 -7.22 3.43 -26.51
N HIS A 96 -6.06 3.09 -25.95
CA HIS A 96 -4.93 2.58 -26.73
C HIS A 96 -5.33 1.33 -27.53
N PHE A 97 -6.00 0.36 -26.90
CA PHE A 97 -6.47 -0.83 -27.59
C PHE A 97 -7.44 -0.52 -28.74
N ILE A 98 -8.35 0.44 -28.58
CA ILE A 98 -9.27 0.86 -29.63
C ILE A 98 -8.52 1.54 -30.78
N ILE A 99 -7.58 2.43 -30.48
CA ILE A 99 -6.77 3.13 -31.48
C ILE A 99 -5.96 2.11 -32.30
N ASP A 100 -5.25 1.19 -31.65
CA ASP A 100 -4.47 0.15 -32.32
C ASP A 100 -5.35 -0.74 -33.21
N ARG A 101 -6.59 -1.01 -32.78
CA ARG A 101 -7.58 -1.78 -33.55
C ARG A 101 -8.05 -1.03 -34.79
N ILE A 102 -8.30 0.27 -34.69
CA ILE A 102 -8.69 1.11 -35.84
C ILE A 102 -7.54 1.21 -36.84
N ASP A 103 -6.33 1.44 -36.36
CA ASP A 103 -5.13 1.59 -37.21
C ASP A 103 -4.85 0.30 -38.00
N SER A 104 -4.90 -0.87 -37.34
CA SER A 104 -4.73 -2.16 -38.01
C SER A 104 -5.82 -2.46 -39.05
N ASN A 105 -7.07 -2.03 -38.82
CA ASN A 105 -8.14 -2.19 -39.81
C ASN A 105 -7.94 -1.26 -41.02
N TYR A 106 -7.45 -0.03 -40.81
CA TYR A 106 -7.14 0.90 -41.90
C TYR A 106 -6.03 0.34 -42.81
N VAL A 107 -4.95 -0.17 -42.22
CA VAL A 107 -3.81 -0.76 -42.96
C VAL A 107 -4.22 -1.99 -43.78
N ASN A 108 -5.26 -2.73 -43.38
CA ASN A 108 -5.75 -3.88 -44.13
C ASN A 108 -6.67 -3.49 -45.30
N LEU A 109 -7.39 -2.36 -45.22
CA LEU A 109 -8.24 -1.85 -46.29
C LEU A 109 -7.43 -1.26 -47.46
N ASP A 110 -6.24 -0.70 -47.20
CA ASP A 110 -5.36 -0.16 -48.24
C ASP A 110 -4.62 -1.24 -49.06
N LYS A 111 -4.79 -2.53 -48.72
CA LYS A 111 -4.08 -3.66 -49.37
C LYS A 111 -4.98 -4.54 -50.26
N GLU A 112 -6.28 -4.27 -50.33
CA GLU A 112 -7.23 -4.90 -51.28
C GLU A 112 -7.49 -4.00 -52.50
#